data_AF-A0A7L5YU06-F1
#
_entry.id   AF-A0A7L5YU06-F1
#
_cell.length_a   1.000
_cell.length_b   1.000
_cell.length_c   1.000
_cell.angle_alpha   90.00
_cell.angle_beta   90.00
_cell.angle_gamma   90.00
#
_symmetry.space_group_name_H-M   'P 1'
#
loop_
_entity.id
_entity.type
_entity.pdbx_description
1 polymer ?
#
loop_
_entity_poly.entity_id
_entity_poly.type
_entity_poly.pdbx_seq_one_letter_code
_entity_poly.pdbx_strand_id
1 'polypeptide(L)'
;MRGLKMLNSQLGYAVGGPDWGGQGNPYILKTTDGGAHWTRLTLPDFVQGWQGGIDCLSTLHCLSVGTTGQAIRTTDGGLTWANSGMANGYGGYLYTAYWANSRRPWPAAPTVTPFVRPTVVSPGVSSYRAAML
;
A
#
# COMPACT_ATOMS: atom_id res chain seq x y z
N MET A 1 -4.75 -12.97 -0.60
CA MET A 1 -4.98 -11.52 -0.82
C MET A 1 -4.99 -10.84 0.54
N ARG A 2 -4.34 -9.68 0.68
CA ARG A 2 -4.13 -8.99 1.98
C ARG A 2 -4.75 -7.60 2.04
N GLY A 3 -4.82 -6.89 0.92
CA GLY A 3 -5.47 -5.59 0.81
C GLY A 3 -6.24 -5.45 -0.49
N LEU A 4 -7.32 -4.65 -0.46
CA LEU A 4 -8.18 -4.34 -1.60
C LEU A 4 -8.62 -2.88 -1.50
N LYS A 5 -8.56 -2.16 -2.62
CA LYS A 5 -9.07 -0.80 -2.75
C LYS A 5 -9.79 -0.62 -4.08
N MET A 6 -11.10 -0.40 -4.03
CA MET A 6 -11.87 0.11 -5.18
C MET A 6 -11.86 1.65 -5.16
N LEU A 7 -11.63 2.27 -6.32
CA LEU A 7 -11.74 3.71 -6.49
C LEU A 7 -13.13 4.13 -7.00
N ASN A 8 -13.76 3.26 -7.77
CA ASN A 8 -15.14 3.40 -8.24
C ASN A 8 -15.72 1.99 -8.51
N SER A 9 -16.89 1.90 -9.16
CA SER A 9 -17.56 0.62 -9.44
C SER A 9 -16.82 -0.26 -10.46
N GLN A 10 -15.80 0.25 -11.15
CA GLN A 10 -15.09 -0.44 -12.22
C GLN A 10 -13.60 -0.64 -11.90
N LEU A 11 -12.94 0.37 -11.35
CA LEU A 11 -11.50 0.40 -11.12
C LEU A 11 -11.16 0.03 -9.67
N GLY A 12 -10.25 -0.93 -9.50
CA GLY A 12 -9.70 -1.27 -8.20
C GLY A 12 -8.34 -1.95 -8.26
N TYR A 13 -7.72 -2.06 -7.09
CA TYR A 13 -6.43 -2.69 -6.89
C TYR A 13 -6.49 -3.66 -5.72
N ALA A 14 -5.79 -4.79 -5.84
CA ALA A 14 -5.64 -5.76 -4.76
C ALA A 14 -4.17 -6.14 -4.58
N VAL A 15 -3.76 -6.38 -3.33
CA VAL A 15 -2.36 -6.67 -3.00
C VAL A 15 -2.20 -7.92 -2.17
N GLY A 16 -1.02 -8.52 -2.25
CA GLY A 16 -0.67 -9.67 -1.45
C GLY A 16 0.74 -10.18 -1.74
N GLY A 17 0.98 -11.42 -1.33
CA GLY A 17 2.22 -12.14 -1.50
C GLY A 17 2.14 -13.47 -0.75
N PRO A 18 3.24 -14.22 -0.67
CA PRO A 18 3.32 -15.44 0.12
C PRO A 18 3.00 -15.17 1.61
N ASP A 19 2.45 -16.19 2.26
CA ASP A 19 2.25 -16.19 3.71
C ASP A 19 3.55 -16.46 4.46
N TRP A 20 3.49 -16.40 5.80
CA TRP A 20 4.67 -16.54 6.65
C TRP A 20 5.38 -17.87 6.41
N GLY A 21 6.68 -17.82 6.08
CA GLY A 21 7.47 -19.00 5.74
C GLY A 21 7.26 -19.53 4.31
N GLY A 22 6.35 -18.93 3.54
CA GLY A 22 6.17 -19.23 2.12
C GLY A 22 7.21 -18.56 1.25
N GLN A 23 7.64 -19.25 0.19
CA GLN A 23 8.48 -18.67 -0.87
C GLN A 23 7.58 -18.08 -1.96
N GLY A 24 7.88 -16.86 -2.41
CA GLY A 24 7.14 -16.22 -3.49
C GLY A 24 7.36 -14.71 -3.57
N ASN A 25 6.81 -14.12 -4.64
CA ASN A 25 6.92 -12.68 -4.90
C ASN A 25 5.62 -11.94 -4.57
N PRO A 26 5.73 -10.69 -4.09
CA PRO A 26 4.57 -9.85 -3.86
C PRO A 26 3.81 -9.59 -5.15
N TYR A 27 2.54 -9.20 -5.02
CA TYR A 27 1.72 -8.83 -6.16
C TYR A 27 0.84 -7.64 -5.88
N ILE A 28 0.61 -6.89 -6.95
CA ILE A 28 -0.48 -5.94 -7.09
C ILE A 28 -1.28 -6.36 -8.32
N LEU A 29 -2.59 -6.52 -8.15
CA LEU A 29 -3.55 -6.79 -9.21
C LEU A 29 -4.37 -5.53 -9.46
N LYS A 30 -4.78 -5.30 -10.70
CA LYS A 30 -5.66 -4.21 -11.11
C LYS A 30 -6.87 -4.77 -11.86
N THR A 31 -8.05 -4.23 -11.56
CA THR A 31 -9.28 -4.46 -12.32
C THR A 31 -9.77 -3.15 -12.93
N THR A 32 -10.43 -3.24 -14.08
CA THR A 32 -11.11 -2.12 -14.73
C THR A 32 -12.56 -2.46 -15.08
N ASP A 33 -13.07 -3.60 -14.60
CA ASP A 33 -14.38 -4.15 -14.91
C ASP A 33 -15.15 -4.59 -13.65
N GLY A 34 -14.90 -3.91 -12.53
CA GLY A 34 -15.61 -4.13 -11.27
C GLY A 34 -15.17 -5.40 -10.55
N GLY A 35 -14.01 -5.94 -10.90
CA GLY A 35 -13.43 -7.13 -10.28
C GLY A 35 -13.77 -8.44 -10.98
N ALA A 36 -14.37 -8.40 -12.17
CA ALA A 36 -14.60 -9.59 -12.98
C ALA A 36 -13.27 -10.18 -13.48
N HIS A 37 -12.34 -9.32 -13.90
CA HIS A 37 -10.99 -9.71 -14.27
C HIS A 37 -9.93 -8.87 -13.56
N TRP A 38 -8.80 -9.51 -13.28
CA TRP A 38 -7.68 -8.92 -12.57
C TRP A 38 -6.37 -9.17 -13.31
N THR A 39 -5.68 -8.10 -13.65
CA THR A 39 -4.36 -8.15 -14.31
C THR A 39 -3.27 -7.91 -13.28
N ARG A 40 -2.27 -8.78 -13.24
CA ARG A 40 -1.09 -8.59 -12.39
C ARG A 40 -0.21 -7.49 -12.96
N LEU A 41 0.11 -6.51 -12.12
CA LEU A 41 1.03 -5.43 -12.46
C LEU A 41 2.49 -5.86 -12.22
N THR A 42 3.38 -5.32 -13.05
CA THR A 42 4.82 -5.50 -12.88
C THR A 42 5.31 -4.65 -11.70
N LEU A 43 6.08 -5.27 -10.81
CA LEU A 43 6.70 -4.59 -9.68
C LEU A 43 8.21 -4.55 -9.87
N PRO A 44 8.90 -3.50 -9.38
CA PRO A 44 10.36 -3.49 -9.35
C PRO A 44 10.93 -4.65 -8.52
N ASP A 45 12.11 -5.14 -8.90
CA ASP A 45 12.77 -6.30 -8.27
C ASP A 45 13.12 -6.09 -6.79
N PHE A 46 13.25 -4.83 -6.35
CA PHE A 46 13.51 -4.51 -4.96
C PHE A 46 12.30 -4.77 -4.04
N VAL A 47 11.09 -4.96 -4.59
CA VAL A 47 9.88 -5.24 -3.83
C VAL A 47 9.81 -6.74 -3.56
N GLN A 48 9.83 -7.14 -2.29
CA GLN A 48 10.02 -8.53 -1.88
C GLN A 48 9.03 -8.93 -0.78
N GLY A 49 8.88 -10.24 -0.56
CA GLY A 49 7.94 -10.77 0.42
C GLY A 49 6.49 -10.48 0.01
N TRP A 50 5.74 -9.78 0.85
CA TRP A 50 4.32 -9.49 0.62
C TRP A 50 3.98 -8.00 0.78
N GLN A 51 2.97 -7.57 0.03
CA GLN A 51 2.29 -6.28 0.21
C GLN A 51 1.02 -6.49 1.05
N GLY A 52 0.89 -5.72 2.13
CA GLY A 52 -0.17 -5.85 3.12
C GLY A 52 -1.36 -4.94 2.88
N GLY A 53 -1.10 -3.72 2.41
CA GLY A 53 -2.10 -2.70 2.26
C GLY A 53 -1.88 -1.85 1.03
N ILE A 54 -2.99 -1.34 0.47
CA ILE A 54 -2.99 -0.42 -0.66
C ILE A 54 -4.05 0.65 -0.44
N ASP A 55 -3.72 1.90 -0.77
CA ASP A 55 -4.69 2.97 -0.88
C ASP A 55 -4.36 3.87 -2.05
N CYS A 56 -5.38 4.47 -2.63
CA CYS A 56 -5.25 5.35 -3.78
C CYS A 56 -5.93 6.68 -3.50
N LEU A 57 -5.22 7.76 -3.78
CA LEU A 57 -5.74 9.12 -3.73
C LEU A 57 -6.55 9.44 -4.98
N SER A 58 -6.12 8.91 -6.12
CA SER A 58 -6.76 9.08 -7.43
C SER A 58 -6.49 7.87 -8.31
N THR A 59 -7.08 7.83 -9.49
CA THR A 59 -6.84 6.78 -10.51
C THR A 59 -5.37 6.65 -10.90
N LEU A 60 -4.59 7.72 -10.74
CA LEU A 60 -3.17 7.78 -11.06
C LEU A 60 -2.27 7.57 -9.85
N HIS A 61 -2.72 7.95 -8.65
CA HIS A 61 -1.89 7.99 -7.45
C HIS A 61 -2.28 6.91 -6.46
N CYS A 62 -1.46 5.88 -6.32
CA CYS A 62 -1.64 4.81 -5.35
C CYS A 62 -0.37 4.57 -4.53
N LEU A 63 -0.56 4.08 -3.32
CA LEU A 63 0.48 3.70 -2.37
C LEU A 63 0.21 2.27 -1.90
N SER A 64 1.22 1.42 -1.98
CA SER A 64 1.20 0.06 -1.42
C SER A 64 2.31 -0.10 -0.40
N VAL A 65 2.01 -0.79 0.69
CA VAL A 65 2.97 -1.07 1.78
C VAL A 65 3.04 -2.55 2.07
N GLY A 66 4.15 -2.98 2.65
CA GLY A 66 4.36 -4.39 2.93
C GLY A 66 5.52 -4.70 3.86
N THR A 67 6.24 -5.76 3.48
CA THR A 67 7.27 -6.39 4.29
C THR A 67 8.44 -5.45 4.54
N THR A 68 9.05 -5.50 5.74
CA THR A 68 10.29 -4.77 6.08
C THR A 68 10.26 -3.28 5.72
N GLY A 69 9.18 -2.59 6.07
CA GLY A 69 9.03 -1.16 5.80
C GLY A 69 8.89 -0.79 4.33
N GLN A 70 8.70 -1.76 3.43
CA GLN A 70 8.53 -1.51 2.01
C GLN A 70 7.29 -0.66 1.77
N ALA A 71 7.50 0.42 1.03
CA ALA A 71 6.45 1.29 0.57
C ALA A 71 6.77 1.76 -0.84
N ILE A 72 5.82 1.53 -1.73
CA ILE A 72 5.92 1.89 -3.14
C ILE A 72 4.72 2.72 -3.55
N ARG A 73 4.96 3.69 -4.42
CA ARG A 73 3.92 4.54 -4.99
C ARG A 73 3.95 4.51 -6.50
N THR A 74 2.79 4.73 -7.09
CA THR A 74 2.62 5.01 -8.52
C THR A 74 2.00 6.38 -8.68
N THR A 75 2.34 7.06 -9.78
CA THR A 75 1.74 8.32 -10.23
C THR A 75 1.14 8.20 -11.63
N ASP A 76 1.11 6.99 -12.19
CA ASP A 76 0.67 6.68 -13.55
C ASP A 76 -0.39 5.55 -13.58
N GLY A 77 -1.06 5.32 -12.45
CA GLY A 77 -2.13 4.32 -12.36
C GLY A 77 -1.62 2.88 -12.37
N GLY A 78 -0.40 2.66 -11.88
CA GLY A 78 0.21 1.36 -11.68
C GLY A 78 0.93 0.80 -12.91
N LEU A 79 1.23 1.65 -13.90
CA LEU A 79 2.14 1.26 -15.00
C LEU A 79 3.57 1.15 -14.49
N THR A 80 3.98 2.08 -13.62
CA THR A 80 5.25 2.04 -12.90
C THR A 80 5.06 2.27 -11.42
N TRP A 81 5.97 1.70 -10.62
CA TRP A 81 6.02 1.84 -9.17
C TRP A 81 7.42 2.25 -8.74
N ALA A 82 7.51 3.22 -7.84
CA ALA A 82 8.75 3.74 -7.29
C ALA A 82 8.73 3.65 -5.76
N ASN A 83 9.91 3.56 -5.14
CA ASN A 83 10.04 3.66 -3.68
C ASN A 83 9.44 4.99 -3.20
N SER A 84 8.59 4.95 -2.18
CA SER A 84 7.94 6.14 -1.63
C SER A 84 8.72 6.82 -0.50
N GLY A 85 9.98 6.43 -0.26
CA GLY A 85 10.90 7.16 0.62
C GLY A 85 10.65 6.96 2.11
N MET A 86 10.04 5.85 2.54
CA MET A 86 10.09 5.50 3.96
C MET A 86 11.54 5.40 4.40
N ALA A 87 11.86 6.02 5.54
CA ALA A 87 13.21 6.06 6.06
C ALA A 87 13.81 4.66 6.10
N ASN A 88 14.88 4.47 5.34
CA ASN A 88 15.74 3.28 5.38
C ASN A 88 16.05 2.97 6.85
N GLY A 89 15.45 1.92 7.41
CA GLY A 89 15.63 1.57 8.83
C GLY A 89 14.38 1.05 9.54
N TYR A 90 13.18 1.22 8.99
CA TYR A 90 11.99 0.57 9.56
C TYR A 90 11.93 -0.90 9.14
N GLY A 91 12.50 -1.80 9.93
CA GLY A 91 12.48 -3.25 9.68
C GLY A 91 11.13 -3.95 9.97
N GLY A 92 10.12 -3.19 10.42
CA GLY A 92 8.81 -3.72 10.78
C GLY A 92 7.90 -4.02 9.59
N TYR A 93 6.84 -4.79 9.82
CA TYR A 93 5.83 -5.11 8.81
C TYR A 93 4.75 -4.02 8.72
N LEU A 94 4.38 -3.64 7.50
CA LEU A 94 3.32 -2.67 7.24
C LEU A 94 2.11 -3.34 6.61
N TYR A 95 0.99 -3.28 7.33
CA TYR A 95 -0.24 -3.95 6.92
C TYR A 95 -1.26 -3.01 6.28
N THR A 96 -1.19 -1.71 6.58
CA THR A 96 -2.21 -0.75 6.15
C THR A 96 -1.58 0.53 5.62
N ALA A 97 -2.05 0.98 4.46
CA ALA A 97 -1.76 2.30 3.91
C ALA A 97 -3.07 3.08 3.83
N TYR A 98 -3.02 4.39 4.09
CA TYR A 98 -4.15 5.28 3.78
C TYR A 98 -3.69 6.71 3.54
N TRP A 99 -4.31 7.39 2.58
CA TRP A 99 -4.19 8.83 2.44
C TRP A 99 -5.07 9.54 3.47
N ALA A 100 -4.57 10.59 4.13
CA ALA A 100 -5.30 11.23 5.24
C ALA A 100 -6.70 11.76 4.89
N ASN A 101 -6.97 12.03 3.61
CA ASN A 101 -8.28 12.54 3.19
C ASN A 101 -9.27 11.46 2.71
N SER A 102 -8.92 10.16 2.76
CA SER A 102 -9.79 9.09 2.24
C SER A 102 -10.83 8.54 3.24
N ARG A 103 -11.39 9.41 4.11
CA ARG A 103 -12.54 9.23 5.05
C ARG A 103 -12.20 9.13 6.56
N ARG A 104 -11.74 10.22 7.19
CA ARG A 104 -12.00 10.47 8.63
C ARG A 104 -12.25 11.97 8.87
N PRO A 105 -13.27 12.37 9.65
CA PRO A 105 -13.44 13.75 10.09
C PRO A 105 -12.57 13.99 11.33
N TRP A 106 -11.42 14.65 11.20
CA TRP A 106 -10.71 15.33 12.30
C TRP A 106 -9.95 16.55 11.73
N PRO A 107 -9.82 17.66 12.47
CA PRO A 107 -9.62 18.98 11.88
C PRO A 107 -8.17 19.25 11.46
N ALA A 108 -8.05 19.96 10.34
CA ALA A 108 -6.95 20.81 9.90
C ALA A 108 -5.54 20.19 9.69
N ALA A 109 -5.26 19.82 8.44
CA ALA A 109 -3.98 20.15 7.79
C ALA A 109 -4.22 20.29 6.27
N PRO A 110 -3.76 21.39 5.62
CA PRO A 110 -4.06 21.67 4.20
C PRO A 110 -3.21 20.87 3.21
N THR A 111 -2.27 20.05 3.68
CA THR A 111 -1.38 19.25 2.84
C THR A 111 -1.78 17.78 2.88
N VAL A 112 -2.22 17.28 1.73
CA VAL A 112 -2.49 15.85 1.50
C VAL A 112 -1.16 15.12 1.48
N THR A 113 -0.73 14.60 2.64
CA THR A 113 0.44 13.72 2.74
C THR A 113 0.00 12.26 2.86
N PRO A 114 0.73 11.31 2.26
CA PRO A 114 0.48 9.89 2.47
C PRO A 114 0.88 9.54 3.90
N PHE A 115 -0.03 8.88 4.63
CA PHE A 115 0.25 8.39 5.97
C PHE A 115 0.31 6.87 5.96
N VAL A 116 1.22 6.32 6.76
CA VAL A 116 1.21 4.89 7.05
C VAL A 116 1.13 4.72 8.56
N ARG A 117 0.21 3.84 8.96
CA ARG A 117 0.17 3.31 10.32
C ARG A 117 0.93 1.99 10.32
N PRO A 118 2.18 1.94 10.79
CA PRO A 118 2.74 0.71 11.31
C PRO A 118 1.81 0.21 12.43
N THR A 119 1.05 -0.84 12.12
CA THR A 119 0.43 -1.65 13.16
C THR A 119 1.49 -2.65 13.57
N VAL A 120 2.23 -2.33 14.64
CA VAL A 120 3.12 -3.28 15.30
C VAL A 120 2.20 -4.24 16.06
N VAL A 121 2.04 -5.46 15.56
CA VAL A 121 1.45 -6.54 16.36
C VAL A 121 2.59 -7.20 17.12
N SER A 122 3.12 -6.49 18.12
CA SER A 122 3.83 -7.11 19.23
C SER A 122 2.94 -6.93 20.47
N PRO A 123 2.91 -7.89 21.41
CA PRO A 123 2.24 -7.66 22.67
C PRO A 123 2.98 -6.52 23.39
N GLY A 124 2.44 -5.30 23.32
CA GLY A 124 2.85 -4.20 24.19
C GLY A 124 3.41 -2.91 23.57
N VAL A 125 3.34 -2.65 22.26
CA VAL A 125 3.84 -1.36 21.72
C VAL A 125 2.78 -0.63 20.87
N SER A 126 2.44 0.58 21.30
CA SER A 126 1.48 1.49 20.68
C SER A 126 1.87 1.92 19.25
N SER A 127 0.86 2.12 18.41
CA SER A 127 0.97 2.50 17.00
C SER A 127 1.87 3.73 16.75
N TYR A 128 2.84 3.61 15.84
CA TYR A 128 3.57 4.76 15.31
C TYR A 128 2.84 5.35 14.10
N ARG A 129 2.99 6.65 13.86
CA ARG A 129 2.51 7.33 12.65
C ARG A 129 3.73 7.93 11.96
N ALA A 130 4.02 7.49 10.75
CA ALA A 130 5.08 8.10 9.94
C ALA A 130 4.42 8.84 8.76
N ALA A 131 4.71 10.13 8.65
CA ALA A 131 4.47 10.89 7.42
C ALA A 131 5.62 10.56 6.46
N MET A 132 5.29 10.32 5.19
CA MET A 132 6.31 10.20 4.15
C MET A 132 6.64 11.59 3.59
N LEU A 133 7.92 11.79 3.25
CA LEU A 133 8.46 13.02 2.65
C LEU A 133 8.21 13.06 1.14
#